data_AF-A0A7R9ZYG3-F1
#
_entry.id   AF-A0A7R9ZYG3-F1
#
_cell.length_a   1.000
_cell.length_b   1.000
_cell.length_c   1.000
_cell.angle_alpha   90.00
_cell.angle_beta   90.00
_cell.angle_gamma   90.00
#
_symmetry.space_group_name_H-M   'P 1'
#
loop_
_entity.id
_entity.type
_entity.pdbx_description
1 polymer ?
#
loop_
_entity_poly.entity_id
_entity_poly.type
_entity_poly.pdbx_seq_one_letter_code
_entity_poly.pdbx_strand_id
1 'polypeptide(L)'
;AAEEAVCAQRGACVEALRTLVHHCGHGISLCHCLNMSEVIAGDGPMRLHVEECRFEDLAKHPWSAAVSVGRLGCGATGPYLDEVRVVRSEVFRCSLGIAASSVQLLAEDNRLMDLMLAGVQLVDSRTLLSRNRVERCGGAGIAFSSGPANSIAGGSVCELCGNTVRHCDVGLRVSSSGALRLRLLAAMDTFEGNGDAICTLGSSLAHMSDGLPLQEANDFGVVSVGPSATAAQAVRCRAASCTVEMTECNLLGSRRCGLRVGRATRIQLRGCAVMGNGRGVVVAARAAVDVQGCCFQDNIGWALRLEDRALAASTAVAADCGLRQGADGGSVVAGNVFAAAGRKGNIGRKRVRVDTWHEGSTTVEGNLEAGSGTVVEPETKRQRQLERQEVDIAATQLAGLGLGD
;
A
#
# COMPACT_ATOMS: atom_id res chain seq x y z
N ALA A 1 6.77 -32.27 -13.44
CA ALA A 1 7.05 -30.90 -13.91
C ALA A 1 5.78 -30.09 -13.72
N ALA A 2 5.85 -28.87 -13.17
CA ALA A 2 4.69 -27.98 -13.20
C ALA A 2 4.58 -27.45 -14.63
N GLU A 3 3.64 -27.99 -15.41
CA GLU A 3 3.47 -27.60 -16.82
C GLU A 3 2.90 -26.18 -16.88
N GLU A 4 3.65 -25.24 -17.45
CA GLU A 4 3.11 -23.94 -17.86
C GLU A 4 2.24 -24.15 -19.10
N ALA A 5 1.08 -23.49 -19.19
CA ALA A 5 0.24 -23.62 -20.38
C ALA A 5 0.89 -22.96 -21.60
N VAL A 6 1.48 -21.78 -21.40
CA VAL A 6 2.26 -21.07 -22.42
C VAL A 6 3.50 -20.47 -21.75
N CYS A 7 4.66 -20.77 -22.30
CA CYS A 7 5.93 -20.15 -21.94
C CYS A 7 6.51 -19.49 -23.20
N ALA A 8 6.76 -18.19 -23.14
CA ALA A 8 7.39 -17.47 -24.24
C ALA A 8 8.53 -16.59 -23.74
N GLN A 9 9.47 -16.36 -24.64
CA GLN A 9 10.75 -15.72 -24.37
C GLN A 9 10.78 -14.27 -24.86
N ARG A 10 11.88 -13.58 -24.55
CA ARG A 10 12.11 -12.19 -24.97
C ARG A 10 11.90 -11.99 -26.48
N GLY A 11 11.24 -10.89 -26.82
CA GLY A 11 10.88 -10.54 -28.20
C GLY A 11 9.62 -11.24 -28.72
N ALA A 12 9.02 -12.15 -27.95
CA ALA A 12 7.77 -12.78 -28.34
C ALA A 12 6.60 -11.79 -28.32
N CYS A 13 5.69 -11.99 -29.27
CA CYS A 13 4.35 -11.41 -29.28
C CYS A 13 3.36 -12.54 -29.08
N VAL A 14 2.71 -12.58 -27.91
CA VAL A 14 1.73 -13.61 -27.55
C VAL A 14 0.36 -12.98 -27.48
N GLU A 15 -0.58 -13.55 -28.23
CA GLU A 15 -1.99 -13.17 -28.20
C GLU A 15 -2.81 -14.38 -27.76
N ALA A 16 -3.49 -14.26 -26.63
CA ALA A 16 -4.44 -15.25 -26.12
C ALA A 16 -5.82 -14.59 -26.10
N LEU A 17 -6.70 -15.04 -26.99
CA LEU A 17 -8.04 -14.48 -27.16
C LEU A 17 -9.05 -15.59 -26.86
N ARG A 18 -10.02 -15.32 -25.99
CA ARG A 18 -11.13 -16.25 -25.70
C ARG A 18 -10.67 -17.67 -25.36
N THR A 19 -9.57 -17.78 -24.63
CA THR A 19 -8.90 -19.04 -24.31
C THR A 19 -9.25 -19.50 -22.90
N LEU A 20 -9.44 -20.81 -22.71
CA LEU A 20 -9.54 -21.44 -21.40
C LEU A 20 -8.21 -22.10 -21.03
N VAL A 21 -7.62 -21.66 -19.92
CA VAL A 21 -6.41 -22.24 -19.35
C VAL A 21 -6.78 -22.87 -18.01
N HIS A 22 -6.70 -24.19 -17.91
CA HIS A 22 -7.15 -24.91 -16.73
C HIS A 22 -6.26 -26.11 -16.39
N HIS A 23 -6.22 -26.46 -15.10
CA HIS A 23 -5.49 -27.62 -14.57
C HIS A 23 -3.99 -27.68 -14.95
N CYS A 24 -3.34 -26.55 -15.22
CA CYS A 24 -1.89 -26.48 -15.42
C CYS A 24 -1.17 -26.00 -14.15
N GLY A 25 0.16 -26.05 -14.17
CA GLY A 25 1.00 -25.57 -13.09
C GLY A 25 1.19 -24.06 -13.10
N HIS A 26 1.08 -23.43 -14.27
CA HIS A 26 1.18 -21.98 -14.45
C HIS A 26 0.43 -21.61 -15.73
N GLY A 27 -0.17 -20.42 -15.79
CA GLY A 27 -0.92 -19.96 -16.96
C GLY A 27 -0.01 -19.56 -18.11
N ILE A 28 -0.01 -18.26 -18.44
CA ILE A 28 0.87 -17.68 -19.46
C ILE A 28 2.05 -17.00 -18.78
N SER A 29 3.25 -17.42 -19.15
CA SER A 29 4.51 -16.88 -18.64
C SER A 29 5.33 -16.25 -19.77
N LEU A 30 5.75 -15.01 -19.57
CA LEU A 30 6.76 -14.34 -20.38
C LEU A 30 8.00 -14.10 -19.53
N CYS A 31 9.04 -14.89 -19.78
CA CYS A 31 10.28 -14.86 -19.02
C CYS A 31 11.47 -14.42 -19.88
N HIS A 32 12.42 -13.73 -19.25
CA HIS A 32 13.75 -13.53 -19.86
C HIS A 32 14.54 -14.83 -19.82
N CYS A 33 15.22 -15.15 -20.92
CA CYS A 33 16.09 -16.32 -21.00
C CYS A 33 17.18 -16.23 -19.92
N LEU A 34 17.33 -17.30 -19.13
CA LEU A 34 18.35 -17.39 -18.08
C LEU A 34 19.78 -17.47 -18.67
N ASN A 35 19.92 -17.81 -19.94
CA ASN A 35 21.21 -17.93 -20.60
C ASN A 35 21.64 -16.59 -21.22
N MET A 36 22.59 -15.91 -20.59
CA MET A 36 23.16 -14.64 -21.07
C MET A 36 23.71 -14.71 -22.50
N SER A 37 24.09 -15.90 -22.99
CA SER A 37 24.62 -16.09 -24.35
C SER A 37 23.55 -15.99 -25.45
N GLU A 38 22.27 -16.23 -25.14
CA GLU A 38 21.17 -16.19 -26.12
C GLU A 38 20.46 -14.83 -26.18
N VAL A 39 20.77 -13.93 -25.23
CA VAL A 39 20.15 -12.60 -25.10
C VAL A 39 20.43 -11.69 -26.30
N ILE A 40 21.42 -12.04 -27.14
CA ILE A 40 21.94 -11.17 -28.20
C ILE A 40 21.05 -11.21 -29.48
N ALA A 41 20.17 -12.20 -29.66
CA ALA A 41 19.44 -12.37 -30.92
C ALA A 41 17.99 -11.82 -30.93
N GLY A 42 17.38 -11.58 -29.76
CA GLY A 42 16.00 -11.10 -29.64
C GLY A 42 15.92 -9.61 -29.37
N ASP A 43 16.05 -8.79 -30.41
CA ASP A 43 15.97 -7.34 -30.28
C ASP A 43 14.51 -6.88 -30.39
N GLY A 44 13.86 -6.64 -29.24
CA GLY A 44 12.51 -6.09 -29.20
C GLY A 44 11.83 -6.16 -27.82
N PRO A 45 10.83 -5.31 -27.57
CA PRO A 45 9.95 -5.44 -26.40
C PRO A 45 9.10 -6.70 -26.52
N MET A 46 8.82 -7.36 -25.38
CA MET A 46 7.80 -8.40 -25.35
C MET A 46 6.40 -7.77 -25.40
N ARG A 47 5.47 -8.44 -26.06
CA ARG A 47 4.06 -8.06 -26.07
C ARG A 47 3.19 -9.23 -25.66
N LEU A 48 2.35 -9.03 -24.65
CA LEU A 48 1.32 -9.98 -24.25
C LEU A 48 -0.04 -9.32 -24.33
N HIS A 49 -0.95 -9.91 -25.10
CA HIS A 49 -2.35 -9.53 -25.14
C HIS A 49 -3.22 -10.71 -24.71
N VAL A 50 -3.89 -10.58 -23.57
CA VAL A 50 -4.84 -11.54 -23.04
C VAL A 50 -6.21 -10.87 -23.01
N GLU A 51 -7.16 -11.40 -23.78
CA GLU A 51 -8.50 -10.82 -23.90
C GLU A 51 -9.56 -11.90 -23.78
N GLU A 52 -10.58 -11.65 -22.93
CA GLU A 52 -11.71 -12.56 -22.75
C GLU A 52 -11.30 -14.00 -22.39
N CYS A 53 -10.16 -14.17 -21.73
CA CYS A 53 -9.65 -15.46 -21.34
C CYS A 53 -10.14 -15.87 -19.94
N ARG A 54 -10.13 -17.17 -19.68
CA ARG A 54 -10.49 -17.76 -18.39
C ARG A 54 -9.35 -18.62 -17.87
N PHE A 55 -8.92 -18.37 -16.64
CA PHE A 55 -7.87 -19.11 -15.96
C PHE A 55 -8.42 -19.75 -14.69
N GLU A 56 -8.33 -21.07 -14.58
CA GLU A 56 -8.96 -21.81 -13.49
C GLU A 56 -8.14 -22.99 -12.96
N ASP A 57 -8.17 -23.18 -11.65
CA ASP A 57 -7.53 -24.33 -10.98
C ASP A 57 -6.02 -24.45 -11.29
N LEU A 58 -5.31 -23.31 -11.24
CA LEU A 58 -3.86 -23.24 -11.47
C LEU A 58 -3.03 -23.46 -10.20
N ALA A 59 -3.67 -23.74 -9.06
CA ALA A 59 -3.06 -23.80 -7.73
C ALA A 59 -2.17 -25.04 -7.45
N LYS A 60 -1.46 -25.58 -8.45
CA LYS A 60 -0.54 -26.71 -8.25
C LYS A 60 0.73 -26.31 -7.48
N HIS A 61 1.10 -25.02 -7.50
CA HIS A 61 2.22 -24.47 -6.75
C HIS A 61 1.80 -23.15 -6.06
N PRO A 62 2.31 -22.83 -4.86
CA PRO A 62 2.03 -21.55 -4.20
C PRO A 62 2.31 -20.30 -5.06
N TRP A 63 3.21 -20.41 -6.05
CA TRP A 63 3.60 -19.29 -6.93
C TRP A 63 3.00 -19.35 -8.34
N SER A 64 2.02 -20.21 -8.56
CA SER A 64 1.33 -20.30 -9.85
C SER A 64 0.51 -19.05 -10.13
N ALA A 65 0.77 -18.41 -11.27
CA ALA A 65 0.03 -17.24 -11.72
C ALA A 65 -0.78 -17.55 -12.99
N ALA A 66 -1.89 -16.84 -13.20
CA ALA A 66 -2.59 -16.87 -14.48
C ALA A 66 -1.80 -16.15 -15.57
N VAL A 67 -1.23 -14.99 -15.23
CA VAL A 67 -0.32 -14.23 -16.09
C VAL A 67 0.91 -13.84 -15.29
N SER A 68 2.09 -14.23 -15.77
CA SER A 68 3.38 -13.78 -15.23
C SER A 68 4.24 -13.15 -16.32
N VAL A 69 4.68 -11.92 -16.11
CA VAL A 69 5.58 -11.22 -17.05
C VAL A 69 6.65 -10.47 -16.28
N GLY A 70 7.92 -10.74 -16.51
CA GLY A 70 8.94 -9.92 -15.84
C GLY A 70 10.36 -10.11 -16.27
N ARG A 71 11.19 -9.11 -15.95
CA ARG A 71 12.63 -9.15 -16.12
C ARG A 71 13.29 -9.55 -14.80
N LEU A 72 13.86 -10.74 -14.74
CA LEU A 72 14.73 -11.11 -13.63
C LEU A 72 16.16 -10.60 -13.90
N GLY A 73 16.71 -9.83 -12.96
CA GLY A 73 18.15 -9.63 -12.82
C GLY A 73 18.87 -8.74 -13.83
N CYS A 74 18.31 -8.42 -14.99
CA CYS A 74 18.94 -7.53 -15.95
C CYS A 74 18.46 -6.09 -15.75
N GLY A 75 19.36 -5.20 -15.31
CA GLY A 75 19.10 -3.77 -15.26
C GLY A 75 18.51 -3.33 -16.60
N ALA A 76 17.27 -2.82 -16.57
CA ALA A 76 16.54 -2.42 -17.76
C ALA A 76 17.16 -1.13 -18.33
N THR A 77 18.32 -1.26 -18.98
CA THR A 77 19.02 -0.14 -19.62
C THR A 77 18.44 0.18 -21.00
N GLY A 78 17.52 -0.65 -21.50
CA GLY A 78 16.78 -0.39 -22.73
C GLY A 78 15.61 0.58 -22.53
N PRO A 79 15.32 1.47 -23.51
CA PRO A 79 14.22 2.43 -23.42
C PRO A 79 12.82 1.78 -23.52
N TYR A 80 12.74 0.52 -23.93
CA TYR A 80 11.48 -0.18 -24.18
C TYR A 80 11.04 -1.01 -22.98
N LEU A 81 9.86 -0.70 -22.48
CA LEU A 81 9.13 -1.54 -21.53
C LEU A 81 8.39 -2.64 -22.28
N ASP A 82 8.30 -3.81 -21.66
CA ASP A 82 7.45 -4.88 -22.18
C ASP A 82 5.98 -4.47 -22.00
N GLU A 83 5.15 -4.71 -23.00
CA GLU A 83 3.75 -4.28 -23.03
C GLU A 83 2.85 -5.46 -22.69
N VAL A 84 2.03 -5.30 -21.65
CA VAL A 84 1.10 -6.34 -21.19
C VAL A 84 -0.31 -5.76 -21.15
N ARG A 85 -1.25 -6.40 -21.84
CA ARG A 85 -2.67 -6.05 -21.82
C ARG A 85 -3.47 -7.27 -21.36
N VAL A 86 -4.21 -7.13 -20.27
CA VAL A 86 -5.14 -8.15 -19.77
C VAL A 86 -6.52 -7.53 -19.68
N VAL A 87 -7.45 -7.96 -20.52
CA VAL A 87 -8.74 -7.27 -20.70
C VAL A 87 -9.88 -8.27 -20.59
N ARG A 88 -10.94 -7.91 -19.85
CA ARG A 88 -12.19 -8.69 -19.72
C ARG A 88 -11.95 -10.17 -19.39
N SER A 89 -10.90 -10.48 -18.63
CA SER A 89 -10.49 -11.86 -18.35
C SER A 89 -10.90 -12.27 -16.94
N GLU A 90 -11.16 -13.56 -16.75
CA GLU A 90 -11.53 -14.15 -15.47
C GLU A 90 -10.40 -15.04 -14.94
N VAL A 91 -10.03 -14.87 -13.68
CA VAL A 91 -9.08 -15.73 -12.98
C VAL A 91 -9.71 -16.19 -11.68
N PHE A 92 -9.76 -17.50 -11.45
CA PHE A 92 -10.32 -18.02 -10.21
C PHE A 92 -9.66 -19.31 -9.73
N ARG A 93 -9.56 -19.47 -8.40
CA ARG A 93 -8.93 -20.64 -7.76
C ARG A 93 -7.47 -20.86 -8.20
N CYS A 94 -6.72 -19.76 -8.28
CA CYS A 94 -5.29 -19.75 -8.58
C CYS A 94 -4.51 -19.28 -7.34
N SER A 95 -3.18 -19.40 -7.36
CA SER A 95 -2.37 -18.83 -6.29
C SER A 95 -2.23 -17.32 -6.45
N LEU A 96 -1.92 -16.88 -7.68
CA LEU A 96 -1.77 -15.49 -8.08
C LEU A 96 -2.59 -15.20 -9.34
N GLY A 97 -3.15 -14.00 -9.45
CA GLY A 97 -3.80 -13.55 -10.67
C GLY A 97 -2.78 -13.08 -11.70
N ILE A 98 -2.36 -11.83 -11.58
CA ILE A 98 -1.38 -11.19 -12.46
C ILE A 98 -0.13 -10.86 -11.63
N ALA A 99 1.02 -11.37 -12.05
CA ALA A 99 2.31 -11.02 -11.49
C ALA A 99 3.16 -10.36 -12.58
N ALA A 100 3.52 -9.08 -12.42
CA ALA A 100 4.36 -8.43 -13.41
C ALA A 100 5.47 -7.55 -12.85
N SER A 101 6.61 -7.52 -13.53
CA SER A 101 7.75 -6.68 -13.12
C SER A 101 8.43 -5.98 -14.28
N SER A 102 8.71 -4.69 -14.11
CA SER A 102 9.39 -3.87 -15.12
C SER A 102 8.66 -3.82 -16.46
N VAL A 103 7.32 -3.76 -16.41
CA VAL A 103 6.44 -3.72 -17.58
C VAL A 103 5.60 -2.46 -17.65
N GLN A 104 5.03 -2.19 -18.83
CA GLN A 104 3.85 -1.37 -18.99
C GLN A 104 2.61 -2.28 -19.01
N LEU A 105 1.82 -2.24 -17.94
CA LEU A 105 0.61 -3.07 -17.79
C LEU A 105 -0.65 -2.22 -17.95
N LEU A 106 -1.55 -2.66 -18.83
CA LEU A 106 -2.95 -2.27 -18.87
C LEU A 106 -3.79 -3.46 -18.43
N ALA A 107 -4.53 -3.33 -17.33
CA ALA A 107 -5.53 -4.33 -16.95
C ALA A 107 -6.91 -3.68 -16.81
N GLU A 108 -7.87 -4.16 -17.58
CA GLU A 108 -9.19 -3.52 -17.69
C GLU A 108 -10.33 -4.54 -17.60
N ASP A 109 -11.34 -4.24 -16.79
CA ASP A 109 -12.58 -5.03 -16.65
C ASP A 109 -12.32 -6.51 -16.31
N ASN A 110 -11.24 -6.84 -15.58
CA ASN A 110 -10.94 -8.22 -15.19
C ASN A 110 -11.62 -8.62 -13.89
N ARG A 111 -11.83 -9.93 -13.72
CA ARG A 111 -12.39 -10.53 -12.51
C ARG A 111 -11.42 -11.55 -11.91
N LEU A 112 -10.89 -11.25 -10.74
CA LEU A 112 -9.85 -12.01 -10.04
C LEU A 112 -10.42 -12.48 -8.70
N MET A 113 -10.65 -13.79 -8.52
CA MET A 113 -11.39 -14.31 -7.36
C MET A 113 -10.76 -15.55 -6.74
N ASP A 114 -10.92 -15.73 -5.43
CA ASP A 114 -10.52 -16.96 -4.72
C ASP A 114 -9.03 -17.29 -4.93
N LEU A 115 -8.18 -16.28 -4.73
CA LEU A 115 -6.74 -16.39 -4.96
C LEU A 115 -6.01 -16.61 -3.64
N MET A 116 -5.07 -17.54 -3.60
CA MET A 116 -4.39 -17.87 -2.34
C MET A 116 -3.48 -16.75 -1.84
N LEU A 117 -2.79 -16.03 -2.74
CA LEU A 117 -1.79 -15.03 -2.39
C LEU A 117 -2.21 -13.61 -2.78
N ALA A 118 -2.41 -13.34 -4.08
CA ALA A 118 -2.74 -11.99 -4.53
C ALA A 118 -3.50 -11.94 -5.85
N GLY A 119 -4.32 -10.90 -6.01
CA GLY A 119 -4.97 -10.57 -7.28
C GLY A 119 -3.98 -10.05 -8.30
N VAL A 120 -3.35 -8.92 -7.98
CA VAL A 120 -2.38 -8.25 -8.85
C VAL A 120 -1.15 -7.91 -8.03
N GLN A 121 0.03 -8.36 -8.48
CA GLN A 121 1.31 -8.10 -7.84
C GLN A 121 2.29 -7.50 -8.84
N LEU A 122 2.71 -6.27 -8.57
CA LEU A 122 3.47 -5.45 -9.52
C LEU A 122 4.72 -4.89 -8.89
N VAL A 123 5.84 -5.01 -9.60
CA VAL A 123 7.15 -4.52 -9.14
C VAL A 123 7.79 -3.66 -10.22
N ASP A 124 8.07 -2.40 -9.90
CA ASP A 124 8.80 -1.51 -10.80
C ASP A 124 8.10 -1.33 -12.17
N SER A 125 6.76 -1.22 -12.17
CA SER A 125 5.95 -1.19 -13.39
C SER A 125 5.26 0.16 -13.61
N ARG A 126 4.92 0.45 -14.87
CA ARG A 126 3.95 1.50 -15.24
C ARG A 126 2.60 0.85 -15.47
N THR A 127 1.59 1.20 -14.69
CA THR A 127 0.36 0.42 -14.65
C THR A 127 -0.88 1.30 -14.72
N LEU A 128 -1.85 0.90 -15.55
CA LEU A 128 -3.23 1.37 -15.50
C LEU A 128 -4.15 0.17 -15.20
N LEU A 129 -4.81 0.20 -14.05
CA LEU A 129 -5.84 -0.77 -13.67
C LEU A 129 -7.20 -0.06 -13.65
N SER A 130 -8.09 -0.41 -14.57
CA SER A 130 -9.44 0.18 -14.65
C SER A 130 -10.53 -0.85 -14.48
N ARG A 131 -11.51 -0.56 -13.61
CA ARG A 131 -12.74 -1.36 -13.43
C ARG A 131 -12.51 -2.85 -13.17
N ASN A 132 -11.38 -3.20 -12.56
CA ASN A 132 -11.10 -4.58 -12.17
C ASN A 132 -11.82 -4.93 -10.87
N ARG A 133 -12.16 -6.20 -10.73
CA ARG A 133 -12.85 -6.75 -9.56
C ARG A 133 -11.98 -7.83 -8.93
N VAL A 134 -11.45 -7.56 -7.75
CA VAL A 134 -10.59 -8.48 -6.99
C VAL A 134 -11.26 -8.91 -5.71
N GLU A 135 -11.43 -10.21 -5.49
CA GLU A 135 -12.19 -10.71 -4.34
C GLU A 135 -11.55 -11.92 -3.69
N ARG A 136 -11.73 -12.02 -2.36
CA ARG A 136 -11.43 -13.23 -1.59
C ARG A 136 -9.98 -13.71 -1.80
N CYS A 137 -9.04 -12.78 -1.78
CA CYS A 137 -7.61 -13.09 -1.85
C CYS A 137 -7.03 -13.33 -0.44
N GLY A 138 -6.28 -14.40 -0.25
CA GLY A 138 -5.62 -14.72 1.02
C GLY A 138 -4.51 -13.74 1.42
N GLY A 139 -4.04 -12.89 0.50
CA GLY A 139 -3.12 -11.79 0.79
C GLY A 139 -3.63 -10.45 0.28
N ALA A 140 -2.85 -9.79 -0.59
CA ALA A 140 -3.22 -8.49 -1.12
C ALA A 140 -4.11 -8.62 -2.35
N GLY A 141 -5.21 -7.87 -2.42
CA GLY A 141 -5.99 -7.77 -3.66
C GLY A 141 -5.12 -7.16 -4.76
N ILE A 142 -4.51 -6.01 -4.48
CA ILE A 142 -3.55 -5.33 -5.36
C ILE A 142 -2.29 -4.98 -4.55
N ALA A 143 -1.12 -5.27 -5.08
CA ALA A 143 0.17 -4.96 -4.48
C ALA A 143 1.09 -4.26 -5.50
N PHE A 144 1.57 -3.07 -5.15
CA PHE A 144 2.61 -2.36 -5.88
C PHE A 144 3.87 -2.28 -5.04
N SER A 145 5.01 -2.55 -5.66
CA SER A 145 6.33 -2.41 -5.04
C SER A 145 7.29 -1.68 -5.97
N SER A 146 8.21 -0.91 -5.40
CA SER A 146 9.39 -0.42 -6.12
C SER A 146 10.67 -0.86 -5.42
N GLY A 147 11.60 -1.41 -6.19
CA GLY A 147 12.86 -1.98 -5.71
C GLY A 147 14.04 -1.00 -5.74
N PRO A 148 15.16 -1.35 -5.07
CA PRO A 148 16.37 -0.55 -5.09
C PRO A 148 17.18 -0.76 -6.38
N ALA A 149 17.50 0.34 -7.05
CA ALA A 149 18.63 0.53 -7.98
C ALA A 149 18.53 0.14 -9.47
N ASN A 150 17.58 -0.67 -9.95
CA ASN A 150 17.54 -1.06 -11.38
C ASN A 150 16.20 -0.80 -12.10
N SER A 151 15.32 0.04 -11.53
CA SER A 151 13.98 0.25 -12.08
C SER A 151 13.91 1.25 -13.23
N ILE A 152 12.79 1.20 -13.93
CA ILE A 152 12.39 2.08 -15.04
C ILE A 152 12.81 3.53 -14.76
N ALA A 153 13.48 4.16 -15.72
CA ALA A 153 13.79 5.58 -15.67
C ALA A 153 12.50 6.38 -15.40
N GLY A 154 12.42 7.03 -14.24
CA GLY A 154 11.24 7.76 -13.76
C GLY A 154 10.47 7.13 -12.60
N GLY A 155 10.80 5.90 -12.20
CA GLY A 155 10.14 5.19 -11.09
C GLY A 155 8.84 4.49 -11.49
N SER A 156 8.16 3.93 -10.48
CA SER A 156 6.88 3.24 -10.68
C SER A 156 5.74 4.26 -10.69
N VAL A 157 4.91 4.22 -11.73
CA VAL A 157 3.69 5.04 -11.82
C VAL A 157 2.52 4.10 -11.98
N CYS A 158 1.55 4.22 -11.08
CA CYS A 158 0.40 3.33 -11.04
C CYS A 158 -0.87 4.16 -10.97
N GLU A 159 -1.84 3.80 -11.80
CA GLU A 159 -3.15 4.45 -11.89
C GLU A 159 -4.24 3.40 -11.66
N LEU A 160 -5.09 3.63 -10.67
CA LEU A 160 -6.27 2.85 -10.33
C LEU A 160 -7.49 3.73 -10.63
N CYS A 161 -8.46 3.19 -11.37
CA CYS A 161 -9.71 3.89 -11.63
C CYS A 161 -10.91 2.94 -11.61
N GLY A 162 -11.85 3.16 -10.69
CA GLY A 162 -13.11 2.42 -10.64
C GLY A 162 -12.96 0.94 -10.28
N ASN A 163 -11.85 0.50 -9.67
CA ASN A 163 -11.65 -0.88 -9.26
C ASN A 163 -12.44 -1.20 -7.99
N THR A 164 -12.82 -2.45 -7.82
CA THR A 164 -13.44 -2.97 -6.60
C THR A 164 -12.58 -4.08 -6.01
N VAL A 165 -12.12 -3.91 -4.77
CA VAL A 165 -11.31 -4.89 -4.05
C VAL A 165 -11.98 -5.24 -2.72
N ARG A 166 -12.39 -6.50 -2.55
CA ARG A 166 -13.13 -6.89 -1.35
C ARG A 166 -12.76 -8.24 -0.75
N HIS A 167 -12.97 -8.34 0.56
CA HIS A 167 -12.76 -9.56 1.33
C HIS A 167 -11.34 -10.16 1.18
N CYS A 168 -10.34 -9.30 1.00
CA CYS A 168 -8.93 -9.68 0.98
C CYS A 168 -8.31 -9.43 2.35
N ASP A 169 -7.15 -10.03 2.64
CA ASP A 169 -6.41 -9.72 3.87
C ASP A 169 -5.88 -8.28 3.86
N VAL A 170 -5.45 -7.80 2.69
CA VAL A 170 -5.19 -6.39 2.43
C VAL A 170 -5.83 -6.02 1.10
N GLY A 171 -6.60 -4.93 1.02
CA GLY A 171 -7.17 -4.48 -0.25
C GLY A 171 -6.09 -4.02 -1.21
N LEU A 172 -5.39 -2.94 -0.85
CA LEU A 172 -4.26 -2.39 -1.58
C LEU A 172 -3.01 -2.30 -0.70
N ARG A 173 -1.91 -2.85 -1.20
CA ARG A 173 -0.58 -2.72 -0.60
C ARG A 173 0.33 -1.89 -1.50
N VAL A 174 1.02 -0.91 -0.92
CA VAL A 174 1.99 -0.09 -1.64
C VAL A 174 3.29 -0.06 -0.87
N SER A 175 4.38 -0.50 -1.48
CA SER A 175 5.71 -0.49 -0.86
C SER A 175 6.74 0.20 -1.74
N SER A 176 7.62 0.98 -1.13
CA SER A 176 8.79 1.52 -1.81
C SER A 176 10.04 1.25 -0.98
N SER A 177 11.05 0.72 -1.66
CA SER A 177 12.39 0.51 -1.14
C SER A 177 13.38 1.14 -2.12
N GLY A 178 14.37 1.90 -1.63
CA GLY A 178 15.34 2.54 -2.50
C GLY A 178 15.08 4.02 -2.80
N ALA A 179 15.95 4.60 -3.62
CA ALA A 179 15.84 6.01 -4.02
C ALA A 179 14.72 6.27 -5.04
N LEU A 180 14.03 5.21 -5.50
CA LEU A 180 13.08 5.28 -6.59
C LEU A 180 11.71 5.69 -6.07
N ARG A 181 11.07 6.59 -6.83
CA ARG A 181 9.74 7.11 -6.49
C ARG A 181 8.69 6.12 -6.95
N LEU A 182 7.76 5.81 -6.05
CA LEU A 182 6.50 5.19 -6.41
C LEU A 182 5.43 6.26 -6.32
N ARG A 183 4.75 6.53 -7.43
CA ARG A 183 3.57 7.38 -7.50
C ARG A 183 2.35 6.53 -7.81
N LEU A 184 1.38 6.55 -6.90
CA LEU A 184 0.09 5.91 -7.10
C LEU A 184 -1.00 6.97 -7.17
N LEU A 185 -1.85 6.90 -8.19
CA LEU A 185 -3.07 7.68 -8.34
C LEU A 185 -4.26 6.70 -8.27
N ALA A 186 -5.20 6.92 -7.36
CA ALA A 186 -6.39 6.11 -7.19
C ALA A 186 -7.64 6.98 -7.25
N ALA A 187 -8.61 6.61 -8.07
CA ALA A 187 -9.82 7.40 -8.29
C ALA A 187 -11.06 6.51 -8.39
N MET A 188 -12.11 6.86 -7.63
CA MET A 188 -13.39 6.14 -7.64
C MET A 188 -13.26 4.64 -7.32
N ASP A 189 -12.19 4.22 -6.64
CA ASP A 189 -11.96 2.83 -6.25
C ASP A 189 -12.70 2.48 -4.95
N THR A 190 -13.14 1.23 -4.83
CA THR A 190 -13.84 0.71 -3.66
C THR A 190 -13.07 -0.42 -3.00
N PHE A 191 -12.78 -0.27 -1.70
CA PHE A 191 -12.08 -1.24 -0.86
C PHE A 191 -12.99 -1.67 0.28
N GLU A 192 -13.60 -2.86 0.19
CA GLU A 192 -14.67 -3.29 1.10
C GLU A 192 -14.35 -4.57 1.87
N GLY A 193 -14.57 -4.58 3.18
CA GLY A 193 -14.54 -5.81 3.99
C GLY A 193 -13.17 -6.47 4.05
N ASN A 194 -12.09 -5.72 3.82
CA ASN A 194 -10.72 -6.22 3.84
C ASN A 194 -10.16 -6.31 5.27
N GLY A 195 -9.03 -6.98 5.47
CA GLY A 195 -8.30 -6.91 6.75
C GLY A 195 -7.83 -5.48 7.05
N ASP A 196 -6.92 -4.95 6.23
CA ASP A 196 -6.77 -3.49 6.03
C ASP A 196 -7.28 -3.14 4.62
N ALA A 197 -8.04 -2.05 4.44
CA ALA A 197 -8.39 -1.63 3.08
C ALA A 197 -7.14 -1.20 2.31
N ILE A 198 -6.31 -0.32 2.90
CA ILE A 198 -5.07 0.14 2.28
C ILE A 198 -3.92 0.15 3.28
N CYS A 199 -2.77 -0.35 2.88
CA CYS A 199 -1.53 -0.30 3.64
C CYS A 199 -0.37 0.20 2.79
N THR A 200 0.28 1.28 3.23
CA THR A 200 1.48 1.81 2.59
C THR A 200 2.70 1.60 3.48
N LEU A 201 3.84 1.30 2.87
CA LEU A 201 5.11 1.01 3.55
C LEU A 201 6.26 1.68 2.79
N GLY A 202 6.74 2.81 3.29
CA GLY A 202 8.02 3.37 2.87
C GLY A 202 9.15 2.82 3.73
N SER A 203 10.15 2.19 3.09
CA SER A 203 11.38 1.77 3.78
C SER A 203 12.50 2.77 3.47
N SER A 204 13.08 3.35 4.53
CA SER A 204 14.39 3.96 4.43
C SER A 204 15.40 2.83 4.60
N LEU A 205 16.16 2.51 3.54
CA LEU A 205 17.20 1.47 3.53
C LEU A 205 18.29 1.67 4.61
N ALA A 206 18.30 2.82 5.30
CA ALA A 206 19.30 3.17 6.30
C ALA A 206 19.32 2.26 7.56
N HIS A 207 18.43 1.27 7.69
CA HIS A 207 18.40 0.37 8.86
C HIS A 207 18.56 -1.12 8.55
N MET A 208 18.90 -1.50 7.31
CA MET A 208 19.10 -2.92 6.97
C MET A 208 20.51 -3.46 7.30
N SER A 209 21.38 -2.68 7.94
CA SER A 209 22.71 -3.15 8.38
C SER A 209 22.70 -3.94 9.70
N ASP A 210 21.63 -3.87 10.48
CA ASP A 210 21.60 -4.43 11.84
C ASP A 210 20.82 -5.76 11.87
N GLY A 211 21.31 -6.78 11.16
CA GLY A 211 21.17 -8.22 11.49
C GLY A 211 19.83 -8.80 11.96
N LEU A 212 18.69 -8.12 11.81
CA LEU A 212 17.37 -8.65 12.16
C LEU A 212 16.87 -9.52 11.01
N PRO A 213 16.31 -10.71 11.31
CA PRO A 213 16.06 -11.71 10.31
C PRO A 213 15.05 -11.21 9.27
N LEU A 214 15.38 -11.43 8.00
CA LEU A 214 14.54 -11.35 6.79
C LEU A 214 13.22 -12.13 6.89
N GLN A 215 12.80 -12.61 8.06
CA GLN A 215 11.66 -13.49 8.24
C GLN A 215 10.32 -12.76 8.06
N GLU A 216 10.21 -11.49 8.46
CA GLU A 216 9.05 -10.69 8.06
C GLU A 216 9.07 -10.43 6.54
N ALA A 217 10.23 -10.19 5.92
CA ALA A 217 10.34 -10.02 4.46
C ALA A 217 10.04 -11.31 3.66
N ASN A 218 10.29 -12.49 4.24
CA ASN A 218 10.18 -13.79 3.58
C ASN A 218 8.77 -14.40 3.67
N ASP A 219 7.92 -13.96 4.60
CA ASP A 219 6.47 -14.24 4.55
C ASP A 219 5.77 -13.48 3.39
N PHE A 220 6.50 -12.65 2.62
CA PHE A 220 5.97 -11.80 1.57
C PHE A 220 6.27 -12.24 0.13
N GLY A 221 6.93 -13.38 -0.11
CA GLY A 221 7.02 -13.95 -1.46
C GLY A 221 7.74 -13.13 -2.53
N VAL A 222 8.35 -12.01 -2.15
CA VAL A 222 9.23 -11.23 -3.03
C VAL A 222 10.62 -11.81 -2.88
N VAL A 223 10.97 -12.77 -3.74
CA VAL A 223 12.35 -13.26 -3.84
C VAL A 223 13.18 -12.13 -4.46
N SER A 224 13.90 -11.39 -3.62
CA SER A 224 15.08 -10.66 -4.06
C SER A 224 16.20 -11.67 -4.29
N VAL A 225 16.46 -12.02 -5.55
CA VAL A 225 17.69 -12.74 -5.93
C VAL A 225 18.81 -11.69 -5.90
N GLY A 226 19.57 -11.65 -4.80
CA GLY A 226 20.58 -10.63 -4.57
C GLY A 226 21.83 -10.75 -5.45
N PRO A 227 22.55 -9.65 -5.73
CA PRO A 227 23.97 -9.70 -6.02
C PRO A 227 24.79 -9.64 -4.71
N SER A 228 25.93 -10.33 -4.72
CA SER A 228 26.84 -10.50 -3.59
C SER A 228 27.29 -9.19 -2.95
N ALA A 229 27.31 -9.18 -1.62
CA ALA A 229 27.73 -8.07 -0.78
C ALA A 229 29.25 -7.84 -0.84
N THR A 230 29.73 -6.96 -1.73
CA THR A 230 31.06 -6.32 -1.60
C THR A 230 31.11 -4.98 -2.34
N ALA A 231 30.65 -3.92 -1.69
CA ALA A 231 31.16 -2.54 -1.78
C ALA A 231 30.22 -1.61 -0.99
N ALA A 232 30.49 -1.44 0.31
CA ALA A 232 29.85 -0.44 1.14
C ALA A 232 30.39 0.95 0.78
N GLN A 233 29.95 1.50 -0.34
CA GLN A 233 30.05 2.93 -0.59
C GLN A 233 28.80 3.55 0.02
N ALA A 234 28.97 4.32 1.10
CA ALA A 234 27.89 5.06 1.77
C ALA A 234 27.37 6.17 0.86
N VAL A 235 26.63 5.80 -0.18
CA VAL A 235 25.84 6.71 -0.98
C VAL A 235 24.74 7.21 -0.06
N ARG A 236 24.72 8.52 0.21
CA ARG A 236 23.59 9.19 0.85
C ARG A 236 22.36 9.02 -0.05
N CYS A 237 21.64 7.92 0.13
CA CYS A 237 20.38 7.69 -0.56
C CYS A 237 19.38 8.77 -0.12
N ARG A 238 18.92 9.60 -1.06
CA ARG A 238 17.74 10.42 -0.85
C ARG A 238 16.60 9.51 -0.41
N ALA A 239 15.84 9.94 0.60
CA ALA A 239 14.78 9.12 1.18
C ALA A 239 13.80 8.66 0.09
N ALA A 240 13.53 7.35 0.07
CA ALA A 240 12.44 6.78 -0.72
C ALA A 240 11.18 7.60 -0.48
N SER A 241 10.56 8.11 -1.55
CA SER A 241 9.28 8.82 -1.44
C SER A 241 8.21 7.98 -2.12
N CYS A 242 7.34 7.38 -1.32
CA CYS A 242 6.08 6.83 -1.79
C CYS A 242 5.03 7.93 -1.73
N THR A 243 4.47 8.32 -2.88
CA THR A 243 3.38 9.29 -2.96
C THR A 243 2.12 8.56 -3.42
N VAL A 244 1.05 8.68 -2.65
CA VAL A 244 -0.26 8.12 -2.98
C VAL A 244 -1.28 9.25 -3.02
N GLU A 245 -1.96 9.42 -4.14
CA GLU A 245 -3.07 10.37 -4.30
C GLU A 245 -4.36 9.57 -4.48
N MET A 246 -5.36 9.87 -3.67
CA MET A 246 -6.64 9.18 -3.63
C MET A 246 -7.79 10.18 -3.70
N THR A 247 -8.66 10.01 -4.70
CA THR A 247 -9.81 10.89 -4.92
C THR A 247 -11.09 10.08 -5.01
N GLU A 248 -12.12 10.48 -4.27
CA GLU A 248 -13.47 9.90 -4.37
C GLU A 248 -13.51 8.37 -4.17
N CYS A 249 -12.59 7.84 -3.36
CA CYS A 249 -12.51 6.41 -3.05
C CYS A 249 -13.37 6.02 -1.84
N ASN A 250 -13.81 4.77 -1.81
CA ASN A 250 -14.61 4.20 -0.72
C ASN A 250 -13.79 3.18 0.07
N LEU A 251 -13.52 3.45 1.35
CA LEU A 251 -12.80 2.57 2.29
C LEU A 251 -13.79 2.04 3.33
N LEU A 252 -14.33 0.84 3.09
CA LEU A 252 -15.53 0.34 3.77
C LEU A 252 -15.24 -0.93 4.59
N GLY A 253 -15.72 -0.99 5.82
CA GLY A 253 -15.86 -2.25 6.57
C GLY A 253 -14.56 -2.99 6.88
N SER A 254 -13.41 -2.30 6.89
CA SER A 254 -12.12 -2.97 7.13
C SER A 254 -11.97 -3.40 8.58
N ARG A 255 -11.54 -4.65 8.80
CA ARG A 255 -11.43 -5.24 10.14
C ARG A 255 -10.44 -4.51 11.05
N ARG A 256 -9.35 -3.97 10.47
CA ARG A 256 -8.26 -3.30 11.21
C ARG A 256 -8.25 -1.79 11.00
N CYS A 257 -7.95 -1.34 9.78
CA CYS A 257 -7.86 0.07 9.39
C CYS A 257 -8.43 0.29 7.98
N GLY A 258 -9.07 1.43 7.74
CA GLY A 258 -9.38 1.88 6.38
C GLY A 258 -8.11 2.23 5.61
N LEU A 259 -7.24 3.05 6.20
CA LEU A 259 -5.95 3.41 5.63
C LEU A 259 -4.85 3.40 6.69
N ARG A 260 -3.76 2.68 6.43
CA ARG A 260 -2.55 2.68 7.23
C ARG A 260 -1.39 3.28 6.44
N VAL A 261 -0.87 4.40 6.92
CA VAL A 261 0.22 5.13 6.30
C VAL A 261 1.54 4.82 7.01
N GLY A 262 2.43 4.12 6.32
CA GLY A 262 3.76 3.79 6.80
C GLY A 262 4.71 4.99 6.75
N ARG A 263 5.89 4.83 7.37
CA ARG A 263 6.94 5.85 7.41
C ARG A 263 7.35 6.28 5.99
N ALA A 264 7.85 7.51 5.86
CA ALA A 264 8.36 8.04 4.58
C ALA A 264 7.37 7.94 3.41
N THR A 265 6.07 7.88 3.73
CA THR A 265 4.98 7.93 2.73
C THR A 265 4.26 9.26 2.85
N ARG A 266 3.90 9.83 1.71
CA ARG A 266 3.00 10.97 1.61
C ARG A 266 1.69 10.51 0.98
N ILE A 267 0.57 10.83 1.62
CA ILE A 267 -0.76 10.51 1.07
C ILE A 267 -1.58 11.79 0.93
N GLN A 268 -2.29 11.92 -0.19
CA GLN A 268 -3.38 12.87 -0.36
C GLN A 268 -4.69 12.08 -0.46
N LEU A 269 -5.67 12.42 0.38
CA LEU A 269 -6.98 11.78 0.44
C LEU A 269 -8.03 12.88 0.28
N ARG A 270 -8.77 12.87 -0.84
CA ARG A 270 -9.72 13.94 -1.19
C ARG A 270 -11.09 13.36 -1.51
N GLY A 271 -12.15 13.89 -0.89
CA GLY A 271 -13.52 13.49 -1.22
C GLY A 271 -13.83 12.01 -0.95
N CYS A 272 -13.06 11.33 -0.09
CA CYS A 272 -13.19 9.89 0.13
C CYS A 272 -14.18 9.57 1.25
N ALA A 273 -14.82 8.41 1.18
CA ALA A 273 -15.67 7.87 2.24
C ALA A 273 -14.92 6.80 3.03
N VAL A 274 -14.70 7.02 4.33
CA VAL A 274 -14.00 6.10 5.23
C VAL A 274 -14.97 5.62 6.30
N MET A 275 -15.60 4.47 6.06
CA MET A 275 -16.78 4.04 6.80
C MET A 275 -16.69 2.63 7.40
N GLY A 276 -17.17 2.46 8.63
CA GLY A 276 -17.35 1.13 9.23
C GLY A 276 -16.04 0.38 9.50
N ASN A 277 -14.90 1.06 9.60
CA ASN A 277 -13.60 0.41 9.80
C ASN A 277 -13.26 0.29 11.29
N GLY A 278 -12.37 -0.65 11.63
CA GLY A 278 -11.79 -0.74 12.97
C GLY A 278 -11.13 0.59 13.40
N ARG A 279 -10.39 1.23 12.50
CA ARG A 279 -9.87 2.60 12.58
C ARG A 279 -10.00 3.23 11.20
N GLY A 280 -10.23 4.54 11.10
CA GLY A 280 -10.30 5.22 9.80
C GLY A 280 -8.92 5.31 9.14
N VAL A 281 -8.19 6.40 9.40
CA VAL A 281 -6.82 6.64 8.92
C VAL A 281 -5.84 6.59 10.09
N VAL A 282 -4.78 5.80 9.97
CA VAL A 282 -3.66 5.73 10.93
C VAL A 282 -2.38 6.11 10.22
N VAL A 283 -1.68 7.10 10.75
CA VAL A 283 -0.47 7.67 10.13
C VAL A 283 0.71 7.47 11.07
N ALA A 284 1.75 6.78 10.59
CA ALA A 284 2.95 6.56 11.36
C ALA A 284 3.82 7.83 11.43
N ALA A 285 4.67 7.92 12.45
CA ALA A 285 5.67 8.98 12.56
C ALA A 285 6.53 9.09 11.29
N ARG A 286 6.80 10.34 10.87
CA ARG A 286 7.54 10.69 9.64
C ARG A 286 6.81 10.35 8.33
N ALA A 287 5.53 10.01 8.39
CA ALA A 287 4.65 10.11 7.23
C ALA A 287 3.98 11.48 7.20
N ALA A 288 3.46 11.88 6.04
CA ALA A 288 2.67 13.08 5.87
C ALA A 288 1.34 12.72 5.19
N VAL A 289 0.25 13.35 5.65
CA VAL A 289 -1.06 13.17 5.02
C VAL A 289 -1.72 14.50 4.74
N ASP A 290 -2.43 14.59 3.63
CA ASP A 290 -3.32 15.70 3.27
C ASP A 290 -4.73 15.13 3.11
N VAL A 291 -5.57 15.27 4.13
CA VAL A 291 -6.92 14.68 4.20
C VAL A 291 -7.95 15.80 4.10
N GLN A 292 -8.61 15.90 2.95
CA GLN A 292 -9.52 17.00 2.62
C GLN A 292 -10.89 16.53 2.16
N GLY A 293 -11.94 17.16 2.66
CA GLY A 293 -13.31 16.92 2.16
C GLY A 293 -13.77 15.47 2.30
N CYS A 294 -13.20 14.70 3.22
CA CYS A 294 -13.54 13.28 3.40
C CYS A 294 -14.69 13.11 4.40
N CYS A 295 -15.44 12.02 4.23
CA CYS A 295 -16.50 11.62 5.14
C CYS A 295 -16.04 10.44 6.01
N PHE A 296 -16.11 10.59 7.33
CA PHE A 296 -15.76 9.58 8.31
C PHE A 296 -16.98 9.14 9.09
N GLN A 297 -17.39 7.87 8.92
CA GLN A 297 -18.61 7.37 9.56
C GLN A 297 -18.42 5.98 10.17
N ASP A 298 -19.04 5.73 11.32
CA ASP A 298 -19.15 4.41 11.95
C ASP A 298 -17.82 3.67 12.16
N ASN A 299 -16.70 4.39 12.30
CA ASN A 299 -15.41 3.79 12.63
C ASN A 299 -15.37 3.49 14.15
N ILE A 300 -14.92 2.28 14.52
CA ILE A 300 -14.92 1.82 15.92
C ILE A 300 -13.88 2.59 16.75
N GLY A 301 -12.69 2.80 16.18
CA GLY A 301 -11.57 3.51 16.77
C GLY A 301 -11.52 4.99 16.39
N TRP A 302 -10.29 5.51 16.28
CA TRP A 302 -10.05 6.86 15.77
C TRP A 302 -10.42 6.95 14.30
N ALA A 303 -11.19 7.98 13.92
CA ALA A 303 -11.42 8.31 12.51
C ALA A 303 -10.12 8.74 11.83
N LEU A 304 -9.29 9.55 12.49
CA LEU A 304 -7.96 9.91 12.04
C LEU A 304 -6.99 9.97 13.23
N ARG A 305 -5.86 9.26 13.13
CA ARG A 305 -4.82 9.23 14.16
C ARG A 305 -3.43 9.45 13.55
N LEU A 306 -2.81 10.56 13.92
CA LEU A 306 -1.40 10.83 13.65
C LEU A 306 -0.57 10.34 14.84
N GLU A 307 0.12 9.21 14.65
CA GLU A 307 0.86 8.53 15.71
C GLU A 307 2.29 9.05 15.82
N ASP A 308 2.69 9.35 17.05
CA ASP A 308 4.10 9.53 17.39
C ASP A 308 4.76 8.17 17.60
N ARG A 309 6.05 8.08 17.31
CA ARG A 309 6.82 6.94 17.78
C ARG A 309 6.86 7.08 19.30
N ALA A 310 6.47 6.04 20.02
CA ALA A 310 6.97 5.86 21.38
C ALA A 310 8.50 5.68 21.26
N LEU A 311 9.25 6.78 21.19
CA LEU A 311 10.69 6.84 21.34
C LEU A 311 11.01 6.58 22.81
N ALA A 312 10.65 5.39 23.31
CA ALA A 312 11.33 4.84 24.46
C ALA A 312 12.71 4.38 23.94
N ALA A 313 13.77 5.08 24.34
CA ALA A 313 15.16 4.59 24.39
C ALA A 313 16.14 4.77 23.20
N SER A 314 15.93 5.64 22.19
CA SER A 314 16.99 5.89 21.18
C SER A 314 17.05 7.34 20.69
N THR A 315 17.32 8.28 21.59
CA THR A 315 17.64 9.68 21.25
C THR A 315 19.04 9.85 20.65
N ALA A 316 19.95 8.88 20.80
CA ALA A 316 21.34 9.02 20.36
C ALA A 316 21.55 8.83 18.83
N VAL A 317 20.79 7.95 18.16
CA VAL A 317 21.04 7.60 16.75
C VAL A 317 20.33 8.55 15.77
N ALA A 318 19.28 9.26 16.20
CA ALA A 318 18.49 10.13 15.31
C ALA A 318 19.21 11.44 14.93
N ALA A 319 20.24 11.86 15.69
CA ALA A 319 20.99 13.08 15.42
C ALA A 319 21.98 12.92 14.25
N ASP A 320 22.49 11.69 14.02
CA ASP A 320 23.63 11.46 13.12
C ASP A 320 23.22 11.11 11.69
N CYS A 321 21.97 10.69 11.46
CA CYS A 321 21.52 10.31 10.12
C CYS A 321 21.20 11.49 9.17
N GLY A 322 21.34 12.76 9.60
CA GLY A 322 21.06 13.92 8.74
C GLY A 322 19.62 14.00 8.17
N LEU A 323 18.71 13.14 8.63
CA LEU A 323 17.32 12.98 8.16
C LEU A 323 16.39 14.10 8.70
N ARG A 324 16.91 15.32 8.88
CA ARG A 324 16.19 16.45 9.49
C ARG A 324 15.09 17.06 8.60
N GLN A 325 14.90 16.56 7.38
CA GLN A 325 13.75 16.90 6.55
C GLN A 325 12.95 15.63 6.28
N GLY A 326 12.00 15.33 7.20
CA GLY A 326 10.85 14.52 6.83
C GLY A 326 10.10 15.21 5.68
N ALA A 327 9.31 14.46 4.91
CA ALA A 327 8.61 14.93 3.71
C ALA A 327 8.20 16.41 3.83
N ASP A 328 8.81 17.29 3.03
CA ASP A 328 8.58 18.73 3.10
C ASP A 328 7.07 19.01 2.95
N GLY A 329 6.44 19.44 4.03
CA GLY A 329 4.99 19.58 4.13
C GLY A 329 4.44 18.77 5.29
N GLY A 330 4.04 19.50 6.34
CA GLY A 330 3.29 18.96 7.45
C GLY A 330 2.01 18.21 7.04
N SER A 331 1.34 17.58 8.01
CA SER A 331 0.04 16.96 7.76
C SER A 331 -1.07 18.02 7.69
N VAL A 332 -2.05 17.84 6.83
CA VAL A 332 -3.24 18.70 6.71
C VAL A 332 -4.47 17.84 6.90
N VAL A 333 -5.40 18.28 7.74
CA VAL A 333 -6.70 17.65 7.98
C VAL A 333 -7.76 18.74 7.91
N ALA A 334 -8.37 18.92 6.75
CA ALA A 334 -9.23 20.07 6.49
C ALA A 334 -10.58 19.74 5.86
N GLY A 335 -11.65 20.45 6.28
CA GLY A 335 -12.95 20.37 5.60
C GLY A 335 -13.61 18.99 5.66
N ASN A 336 -13.26 18.13 6.63
CA ASN A 336 -13.80 16.78 6.71
C ASN A 336 -15.10 16.74 7.52
N VAL A 337 -15.96 15.76 7.22
CA VAL A 337 -17.21 15.52 7.93
C VAL A 337 -17.11 14.24 8.76
N PHE A 338 -17.37 14.33 10.06
CA PHE A 338 -17.35 13.21 10.99
C PHE A 338 -18.77 12.89 11.45
N ALA A 339 -19.18 11.63 11.39
CA ALA A 339 -20.47 11.21 11.90
C ALA A 339 -20.64 11.64 13.38
N ALA A 340 -21.84 12.10 13.72
CA ALA A 340 -22.20 12.37 15.10
C ALA A 340 -21.93 11.14 15.97
N ALA A 341 -21.55 11.36 17.23
CA ALA A 341 -21.35 10.26 18.16
C ALA A 341 -22.64 9.44 18.25
N GLY A 342 -22.59 8.20 17.74
CA GLY A 342 -23.76 7.34 17.70
C GLY A 342 -24.23 6.99 19.12
N ARG A 343 -25.52 6.66 19.27
CA ARG A 343 -26.07 6.20 20.57
C ARG A 343 -25.40 4.92 21.08
N LYS A 344 -24.75 4.13 20.21
CA LYS A 344 -24.08 2.87 20.55
C LYS A 344 -22.59 3.07 20.89
N GLY A 345 -22.33 3.44 22.14
CA GLY A 345 -20.99 3.34 22.75
C GLY A 345 -19.99 4.42 22.30
N ASN A 346 -18.71 4.03 22.18
CA ASN A 346 -17.60 4.93 21.83
C ASN A 346 -17.43 5.18 20.32
N ILE A 347 -18.28 4.57 19.49
CA ILE A 347 -18.25 4.72 18.02
C ILE A 347 -18.54 6.18 17.68
N GLY A 348 -17.69 6.80 16.86
CA GLY A 348 -17.83 8.20 16.44
C GLY A 348 -17.40 9.26 17.46
N ARG A 349 -17.03 8.88 18.70
CA ARG A 349 -16.49 9.83 19.69
C ARG A 349 -15.04 10.21 19.41
N LYS A 350 -14.26 9.26 18.89
CA LYS A 350 -12.82 9.43 18.64
C LYS A 350 -12.60 9.89 17.20
N ARG A 351 -12.45 11.20 17.03
CA ARG A 351 -12.37 11.82 15.70
C ARG A 351 -10.93 11.97 15.25
N VAL A 352 -10.29 13.07 15.66
CA VAL A 352 -8.93 13.42 15.26
C VAL A 352 -8.03 13.36 16.48
N ARG A 353 -6.93 12.62 16.39
CA ARG A 353 -5.86 12.62 17.38
C ARG A 353 -4.55 13.01 16.72
N VAL A 354 -3.89 14.01 17.31
CA VAL A 354 -2.56 14.48 16.91
C VAL A 354 -1.59 14.23 18.06
N ASP A 355 -0.66 13.30 17.87
CA ASP A 355 0.40 13.09 18.85
C ASP A 355 1.52 14.14 18.71
N THR A 356 2.36 14.24 19.75
CA THR A 356 3.39 15.28 19.96
C THR A 356 4.29 15.56 18.76
N TRP A 357 4.69 14.54 18.01
CA TRP A 357 5.53 14.70 16.82
C TRP A 357 4.86 15.55 15.72
N HIS A 358 3.54 15.53 15.66
CA HIS A 358 2.75 16.17 14.63
C HIS A 358 2.21 17.55 15.06
N GLU A 359 2.28 17.90 16.35
CA GLU A 359 1.63 19.09 16.94
C GLU A 359 2.12 20.42 16.34
N GLY A 360 3.41 20.53 15.98
CA GLY A 360 3.96 21.72 15.32
C GLY A 360 3.99 21.67 13.79
N SER A 361 3.53 20.56 13.20
CA SER A 361 3.60 20.31 11.76
C SER A 361 2.25 19.86 11.19
N THR A 362 1.15 20.03 11.92
CA THR A 362 -0.17 19.62 11.45
C THR A 362 -1.14 20.78 11.52
N THR A 363 -1.84 21.02 10.41
CA THR A 363 -2.96 21.96 10.33
C THR A 363 -4.26 21.18 10.37
N VAL A 364 -5.14 21.50 11.33
CA VAL A 364 -6.46 20.87 11.49
C VAL A 364 -7.53 21.96 11.48
N GLU A 365 -8.29 22.10 10.39
CA GLU A 365 -9.19 23.25 10.20
C GLU A 365 -10.50 22.88 9.49
N GLY A 366 -11.60 23.58 9.80
CA GLY A 366 -12.87 23.41 9.06
C GLY A 366 -13.49 22.01 9.12
N ASN A 367 -13.12 21.18 10.10
CA ASN A 367 -13.66 19.85 10.29
C ASN A 367 -14.98 19.93 11.06
N LEU A 368 -16.03 19.28 10.56
CA LEU A 368 -17.39 19.41 11.08
C LEU A 368 -17.98 18.06 11.51
N GLU A 369 -18.84 18.10 12.52
CA GLU A 369 -19.71 16.98 12.88
C GLU A 369 -20.96 16.96 11.98
N ALA A 370 -21.28 15.78 11.44
CA ALA A 370 -22.48 15.56 10.64
C ALA A 370 -23.73 15.83 11.47
N GLY A 371 -24.66 16.63 10.92
CA GLY A 371 -25.94 16.96 11.55
C GLY A 371 -25.89 18.20 12.43
N SER A 372 -24.93 18.31 13.35
CA SER A 372 -24.82 19.49 14.23
C SER A 372 -24.04 20.64 13.60
N GLY A 373 -23.13 20.35 12.65
CA GLY A 373 -22.22 21.34 12.07
C GLY A 373 -21.21 21.90 13.09
N THR A 374 -21.07 21.25 14.26
CA THR A 374 -20.11 21.67 15.28
C THR A 374 -18.68 21.39 14.82
N VAL A 375 -17.76 22.28 15.16
CA VAL A 375 -16.34 22.14 14.82
C VAL A 375 -15.74 20.96 15.60
N VAL A 376 -14.98 20.13 14.90
CA VAL A 376 -14.25 19.00 15.45
C VAL A 376 -12.83 19.42 15.79
N GLU A 377 -12.59 19.66 17.07
CA GLU A 377 -11.26 19.97 17.58
C GLU A 377 -10.38 18.70 17.64
N PRO A 378 -9.09 18.80 17.28
CA PRO A 378 -8.15 17.69 17.45
C PRO A 378 -7.84 17.47 18.92
N GLU A 379 -7.85 16.20 19.35
CA GLU A 379 -7.37 15.87 20.68
C GLU A 379 -5.85 15.72 20.66
N THR A 380 -5.14 16.62 21.36
CA THR A 380 -3.69 16.56 21.48
C THR A 380 -3.28 15.68 22.66
N LYS A 381 -2.18 14.95 22.51
CA LYS A 381 -1.65 14.12 23.61
C LYS A 381 -1.24 14.98 24.82
N ARG A 382 -0.76 16.20 24.58
CA ARG A 382 -0.39 17.16 25.64
C ARG A 382 -1.60 17.58 26.47
N GLN A 383 -2.71 17.91 25.83
CA GLN A 383 -3.94 18.26 26.53
C GLN A 383 -4.40 17.13 27.45
N ARG A 384 -4.37 15.87 26.99
CA ARG A 384 -4.66 14.71 27.85
C ARG A 384 -3.72 14.58 29.05
N GLN A 385 -2.44 14.89 28.87
CA GLN A 385 -1.47 14.83 29.97
C GLN A 385 -1.74 15.90 31.01
N LEU A 386 -2.08 17.12 30.57
CA LEU A 386 -2.46 18.22 31.45
C LEU A 386 -3.77 17.92 32.19
N GLU A 387 -4.81 17.47 31.48
CA GLU A 387 -6.09 17.08 32.10
C GLU A 387 -5.90 15.96 33.12
N ARG A 388 -5.05 14.96 32.82
CA ARG A 388 -4.71 13.92 33.80
C ARG A 388 -3.98 14.47 35.01
N GLN A 389 -3.00 15.34 34.78
CA GLN A 389 -2.24 15.97 35.87
C GLN A 389 -3.15 16.84 36.75
N GLU A 390 -4.09 17.58 36.17
CA GLU A 390 -5.07 18.37 36.91
C GLU A 390 -6.01 17.48 37.73
N VAL A 391 -6.51 16.38 37.15
CA VAL A 391 -7.31 15.38 37.87
C VAL A 391 -6.52 14.76 39.02
N ASP A 392 -5.25 14.41 38.80
CA ASP A 392 -4.38 13.83 39.83
C ASP A 392 -4.09 14.85 40.96
N ILE A 393 -3.87 16.14 40.61
CA ILE A 393 -3.70 17.22 41.59
C ILE A 393 -4.98 17.42 42.41
N ALA A 394 -6.14 17.49 41.75
CA ALA A 394 -7.43 17.67 42.41
C ALA A 394 -7.76 16.47 43.31
N ALA A 395 -7.51 15.25 42.85
CA ALA A 395 -7.67 14.03 43.65
C ALA A 395 -6.75 14.03 44.88
N THR A 396 -5.49 14.49 44.73
CA THR A 396 -4.54 14.61 45.84
C THR A 396 -4.99 15.67 46.85
N GLN A 397 -5.50 16.81 46.39
CA GLN A 397 -6.03 17.87 47.26
C GLN A 397 -7.27 17.41 48.02
N LEU A 398 -8.20 16.72 47.36
CA LEU A 398 -9.39 16.15 48.01
C LEU A 398 -9.03 15.06 49.02
N ALA A 399 -8.04 14.22 48.73
CA ALA A 399 -7.55 13.23 49.69
C ALA A 399 -6.92 13.89 50.93
N GLY A 400 -6.22 15.02 50.77
CA GLY A 400 -5.68 15.80 51.87
C GLY A 400 -6.72 16.54 52.73
N LEU A 401 -7.94 16.74 52.21
CA LEU A 401 -9.08 17.30 52.94
C LEU A 401 -9.93 16.22 53.63
N GLY A 402 -9.59 14.94 53.42
CA GLY A 402 -10.22 13.80 54.09
C GLY A 402 -9.87 13.77 55.58
N LEU A 403 -10.71 14.45 56.36
CA LEU A 403 -11.07 14.24 57.77
C LEU A 403 -10.06 13.41 58.58
N GLY A 404 -9.22 14.12 59.34
CA GLY A 404 -8.65 13.53 60.54
C GLY A 404 -9.80 13.19 61.50
N ASP A 405 -9.96 11.90 61.78
CA ASP A 405 -10.72 11.42 62.94
C ASP A 405 -10.06 11.88 64.25
#